data_AF-A0A7K2C4S8-F1
#
_entry.id   AF-A0A7K2C4S8-F1
#
_cell.length_a   1.000
_cell.length_b   1.000
_cell.length_c   1.000
_cell.angle_alpha   90.00
_cell.angle_beta   90.00
_cell.angle_gamma   90.00
#
_symmetry.space_group_name_H-M   'P 1'
#
loop_
_entity.id
_entity.type
_entity.pdbx_description
1 polymer ?
#
loop_
_entity_poly.entity_id
_entity_poly.type
_entity_poly.pdbx_seq_one_letter_code
_entity_poly.pdbx_strand_id
1 'polypeptide(L)'
;VAALFLDANLDGWLDLYVTGYVDWTTETDLVCTSDGIQKRYCTPELYTGKPGRFYFNRGDGTFIEQTEESGLAGSGKTLGAVTMDINRDGWPDIVLANDTDPDQLFLNLQNGTFEDIGLARGMALDMRGRARAGMGIDVGVVDSTGEPTIIIGHFQDQMNGVYRYTQSGYFEERGPKSGIGPLSIPALTFGLVLFDAELDGDLDLLAANGHINPQASEFSDISHYRQLAQLFINDGYGVFTDEAPNLGLTLPMVGRGAATADVDLDGDLDLLITENNGPLYLFRNDLPPENNWLRVHLAGQAIDAVIEVWTGTLKQSRRVRAGHSYASQSEKTATFGLGSFQNADTVTVRWPNGQVTRETNIAANQTLRLRETGQ
;
A
#
# COMPACT_ATOMS: atom_id res chain seq x y z
N VAL A 1 7.56 9.24 4.85
CA VAL A 1 6.32 10.02 5.08
C VAL A 1 5.13 9.09 4.91
N ALA A 2 4.74 8.48 6.01
CA ALA A 2 3.63 7.56 6.21
C ALA A 2 3.50 7.36 7.72
N ALA A 3 2.30 7.06 8.19
CA ALA A 3 2.05 6.70 9.57
C ALA A 3 1.08 5.52 9.59
N LEU A 4 1.31 4.58 10.51
CA LEU A 4 0.47 3.40 10.70
C LEU A 4 -0.07 3.41 12.12
N PHE A 5 -1.37 3.14 12.25
CA PHE A 5 -1.93 2.63 13.50
C PHE A 5 -2.07 1.12 13.40
N LEU A 6 -1.63 0.42 14.44
CA LEU A 6 -1.68 -1.04 14.58
C LEU A 6 -1.77 -1.39 16.07
N ASP A 7 -2.27 -2.57 16.40
CA ASP A 7 -2.24 -3.08 17.79
C ASP A 7 -1.05 -4.05 17.93
N ALA A 8 0.14 -3.53 18.27
CA ALA A 8 1.39 -4.29 18.13
C ALA A 8 1.53 -5.42 19.16
N ASN A 9 0.79 -5.33 20.27
CA ASN A 9 0.79 -6.32 21.35
C ASN A 9 -0.58 -7.00 21.60
N LEU A 10 -1.57 -6.71 20.76
CA LEU A 10 -2.94 -7.22 20.85
C LEU A 10 -3.62 -6.91 22.19
N ASP A 11 -3.33 -5.74 22.77
CA ASP A 11 -3.89 -5.33 24.06
C ASP A 11 -5.17 -4.48 23.96
N GLY A 12 -5.62 -4.21 22.73
CA GLY A 12 -6.79 -3.39 22.47
C GLY A 12 -6.48 -1.89 22.40
N TRP A 13 -5.23 -1.46 22.37
CA TRP A 13 -4.85 -0.07 22.15
C TRP A 13 -3.99 0.08 20.91
N LEU A 14 -4.40 0.97 20.00
CA LEU A 14 -3.62 1.20 18.78
C LEU A 14 -2.35 2.00 19.11
N ASP A 15 -1.21 1.41 18.76
CA ASP A 15 0.11 2.01 18.71
C ASP A 15 0.29 2.81 17.42
N LEU A 16 1.33 3.66 17.39
CA LEU A 16 1.62 4.53 16.25
C LEU A 16 3.06 4.34 15.76
N TYR A 17 3.21 3.94 14.51
CA TYR A 17 4.49 4.01 13.81
C TYR A 17 4.51 5.19 12.84
N VAL A 18 5.54 6.04 12.91
CA VAL A 18 5.74 7.17 12.00
C VAL A 18 7.07 6.99 11.27
N THR A 19 7.03 6.92 9.95
CA THR A 19 8.25 6.81 9.12
C THR A 19 9.14 8.05 9.24
N GLY A 20 10.45 7.84 9.17
CA GLY A 20 11.44 8.91 9.01
C GLY A 20 11.93 8.97 7.56
N TYR A 21 12.72 9.99 7.20
CA TYR A 21 13.31 10.11 5.86
C TYR A 21 14.80 10.52 5.92
N VAL A 22 15.12 11.76 5.57
CA VAL A 22 16.50 12.25 5.66
C VAL A 22 16.61 13.31 6.75
N ASP A 23 17.79 13.38 7.39
CA ASP A 23 18.13 14.49 8.28
C ASP A 23 18.44 15.73 7.45
N TRP A 24 17.41 16.54 7.21
CA TRP A 24 17.47 17.73 6.38
C TRP A 24 16.88 18.93 7.12
N THR A 25 17.59 20.05 7.05
CA THR A 25 17.08 21.38 7.40
C THR A 25 17.51 22.39 6.34
N THR A 26 16.92 23.59 6.36
CA THR A 26 17.32 24.69 5.47
C THR A 26 18.80 25.07 5.63
N GLU A 27 19.38 24.86 6.82
CA GLU A 27 20.77 25.16 7.15
C GLU A 27 21.73 24.03 6.73
N THR A 28 21.26 22.78 6.71
CA THR A 28 22.06 21.60 6.34
C THR A 28 21.83 21.13 4.90
N ASP A 29 20.99 21.85 4.14
CA ASP A 29 20.64 21.55 2.76
C ASP A 29 21.88 21.58 1.84
N LEU A 30 22.24 20.43 1.30
CA LEU A 30 23.44 20.25 0.52
C LEU A 30 23.35 21.00 -0.81
N VAL A 31 24.50 21.49 -1.31
CA VAL A 31 24.58 22.12 -2.62
C VAL A 31 25.06 21.10 -3.63
N CYS A 32 24.11 20.48 -4.34
CA CYS A 32 24.42 19.65 -5.50
C CYS A 32 24.39 20.51 -6.75
N THR A 33 25.38 20.36 -7.60
CA THR A 33 25.47 21.11 -8.86
C THR A 33 26.24 20.28 -9.87
N SER A 34 25.79 20.29 -11.12
CA SER A 34 26.49 19.65 -12.23
C SER A 34 27.40 20.63 -12.99
N ASP A 35 27.13 21.93 -12.90
CA ASP A 35 27.83 23.01 -13.61
C ASP A 35 28.66 23.91 -12.69
N GLY A 36 28.61 23.67 -11.37
CA GLY A 36 29.27 24.50 -10.36
C GLY A 36 28.57 25.81 -10.03
N ILE A 37 27.42 26.10 -10.66
CA ILE A 37 26.76 27.41 -10.62
C ILE A 37 25.32 27.27 -10.12
N GLN A 38 24.53 26.40 -10.75
CA GLN A 38 23.13 26.19 -10.37
C GLN A 38 22.99 25.08 -9.36
N LYS A 39 22.36 25.40 -8.23
CA LYS A 39 21.93 24.38 -7.27
C LYS A 39 20.85 23.51 -7.90
N ARG A 40 21.04 22.21 -7.82
CA ARG A 40 20.13 21.15 -8.26
C ARG A 40 19.70 20.32 -7.07
N TYR A 41 18.67 19.51 -7.27
CA TYR A 41 18.22 18.51 -6.30
C TYR A 41 19.36 17.54 -5.98
N CYS A 42 19.60 17.32 -4.69
CA CYS A 42 20.55 16.32 -4.20
C CYS A 42 19.84 14.98 -4.03
N THR A 43 20.48 13.89 -4.45
CA THR A 43 19.91 12.55 -4.25
C THR A 43 19.84 12.23 -2.76
N PRO A 44 18.84 11.46 -2.32
CA PRO A 44 18.69 11.03 -0.92
C PRO A 44 19.90 10.25 -0.38
N GLU A 45 20.65 9.59 -1.26
CA GLU A 45 21.91 8.89 -0.93
C GLU A 45 22.96 9.80 -0.26
N LEU A 46 22.91 11.11 -0.53
CA LEU A 46 23.85 12.08 0.02
C LEU A 46 23.50 12.53 1.44
N TYR A 47 22.28 12.24 1.90
CA TYR A 47 21.83 12.59 3.24
C TYR A 47 21.84 11.39 4.18
N THR A 48 22.09 11.67 5.46
CA THR A 48 21.93 10.67 6.52
C THR A 48 20.46 10.38 6.73
N GLY A 49 20.09 9.09 6.77
CA GLY A 49 18.73 8.66 7.09
C GLY A 49 18.37 9.00 8.53
N LYS A 50 17.11 9.39 8.75
CA LYS A 50 16.56 9.61 10.10
C LYS A 50 15.55 8.50 10.39
N PRO A 51 15.79 7.59 11.36
CA PRO A 51 14.90 6.48 11.64
C PRO A 51 13.45 6.90 11.86
N GLY A 52 12.53 5.97 11.58
CA GLY A 52 11.14 6.08 12.01
C GLY A 52 11.01 6.11 13.52
N ARG A 53 9.79 6.33 14.02
CA ARG A 53 9.48 6.36 15.44
C ARG A 53 8.31 5.46 15.74
N PHE A 54 8.48 4.61 16.74
CA PHE A 54 7.42 3.77 17.27
C PHE A 54 6.96 4.33 18.63
N TYR A 55 5.66 4.53 18.75
CA TYR A 55 5.01 5.06 19.93
C TYR A 55 4.03 4.01 20.46
N PHE A 56 4.35 3.44 21.61
CA PHE A 56 3.51 2.49 22.31
C PHE A 56 2.41 3.22 23.10
N ASN A 57 1.16 2.79 22.97
CA ASN A 57 0.01 3.39 23.61
C ASN A 57 -0.15 2.86 25.04
N ARG A 58 -0.28 3.77 26.02
CA ARG A 58 -0.39 3.38 27.45
C ARG A 58 -1.81 3.11 27.92
N GLY A 59 -2.81 3.23 27.04
CA GLY A 59 -4.24 3.04 27.36
C GLY A 59 -4.86 4.18 28.19
N ASP A 60 -4.11 5.23 28.49
CA ASP A 60 -4.55 6.41 29.25
C ASP A 60 -4.61 7.68 28.38
N GLY A 61 -4.57 7.51 27.05
CA GLY A 61 -4.53 8.60 26.08
C GLY A 61 -3.14 9.20 25.84
N THR A 62 -2.08 8.57 26.37
CA THR A 62 -0.71 8.99 26.15
C THR A 62 0.13 7.89 25.49
N PHE A 63 1.25 8.29 24.89
CA PHE A 63 2.19 7.39 24.23
C PHE A 63 3.59 7.47 24.87
N ILE A 64 4.35 6.40 24.77
CA ILE A 64 5.78 6.34 25.07
C ILE A 64 6.55 5.92 23.81
N GLU A 65 7.62 6.63 23.48
CA GLU A 65 8.49 6.22 22.38
C GLU A 65 9.26 4.95 22.78
N GLN A 66 9.24 3.92 21.93
CA GLN A 66 9.93 2.64 22.13
C GLN A 66 10.66 2.15 20.87
N THR A 67 11.04 3.07 19.97
CA THR A 67 11.63 2.74 18.67
C THR A 67 12.82 1.78 18.74
N GLU A 68 13.76 2.06 19.63
CA GLU A 68 15.00 1.27 19.77
C GLU A 68 14.73 -0.04 20.52
N GLU A 69 13.94 0.03 21.60
CA GLU A 69 13.58 -1.11 22.43
C GLU A 69 12.78 -2.16 21.67
N SER A 70 11.91 -1.73 20.75
CA SER A 70 11.10 -2.61 19.92
C SER A 70 11.85 -3.12 18.68
N GLY A 71 13.08 -2.67 18.42
CA GLY A 71 13.83 -3.04 17.22
C GLY A 71 13.27 -2.46 15.92
N LEU A 72 12.48 -1.38 15.99
CA LEU A 72 11.84 -0.73 14.84
C LEU A 72 12.63 0.50 14.33
N ALA A 73 13.88 0.65 14.78
CA ALA A 73 14.84 1.58 14.21
C ALA A 73 15.21 1.12 12.78
N GLY A 74 14.45 1.56 11.78
CA GLY A 74 14.72 1.32 10.37
C GLY A 74 15.92 2.13 9.83
N SER A 75 16.24 1.97 8.54
CA SER A 75 17.34 2.69 7.86
C SER A 75 17.16 4.22 7.88
N GLY A 76 15.90 4.65 7.98
CA GLY A 76 15.51 6.03 8.08
C GLY A 76 15.06 6.63 6.77
N LYS A 77 15.39 6.10 5.59
CA LYS A 77 14.95 6.68 4.30
C LYS A 77 13.56 6.21 3.86
N THR A 78 12.61 6.15 4.78
CA THR A 78 11.33 5.47 4.55
C THR A 78 10.25 6.42 4.04
N LEU A 79 9.70 6.10 2.87
CA LEU A 79 8.64 6.91 2.25
C LEU A 79 7.27 6.26 2.33
N GLY A 80 7.18 4.93 2.32
CA GLY A 80 5.91 4.21 2.44
C GLY A 80 5.96 3.14 3.52
N ALA A 81 4.80 2.83 4.10
CA ALA A 81 4.65 1.77 5.07
C ALA A 81 3.29 1.08 4.95
N VAL A 82 3.20 -0.20 5.33
CA VAL A 82 1.94 -0.94 5.37
C VAL A 82 1.99 -2.07 6.41
N THR A 83 0.85 -2.39 7.03
CA THR A 83 0.73 -3.55 7.92
C THR A 83 0.35 -4.82 7.16
N MET A 84 0.93 -5.95 7.57
CA MET A 84 0.56 -7.28 7.09
C MET A 84 0.72 -8.33 8.20
N ASP A 85 0.48 -9.60 7.88
CA ASP A 85 0.66 -10.74 8.78
C ASP A 85 1.20 -11.86 7.89
N ILE A 86 2.54 -11.87 7.75
CA ILE A 86 3.22 -12.69 6.75
C ILE A 86 3.22 -14.16 7.13
N ASN A 87 3.27 -14.45 8.43
CA ASN A 87 3.35 -15.80 8.98
C ASN A 87 1.98 -16.36 9.42
N ARG A 88 0.91 -15.58 9.32
CA ARG A 88 -0.48 -15.93 9.69
C ARG A 88 -0.64 -16.27 11.16
N ASP A 89 0.13 -15.63 12.03
CA ASP A 89 0.06 -15.83 13.49
C ASP A 89 -0.96 -14.90 14.17
N GLY A 90 -1.54 -13.95 13.42
CA GLY A 90 -2.51 -12.98 13.90
C GLY A 90 -1.90 -11.69 14.45
N TRP A 91 -0.57 -11.58 14.49
CA TRP A 91 0.13 -10.37 14.93
C TRP A 91 0.48 -9.50 13.72
N PRO A 92 0.39 -8.17 13.85
CA PRO A 92 0.72 -7.27 12.75
C PRO A 92 2.23 -7.14 12.58
N ASP A 93 2.68 -7.41 11.36
CA ASP A 93 4.02 -7.11 10.82
C ASP A 93 4.02 -5.79 10.07
N ILE A 94 5.20 -5.20 9.87
CA ILE A 94 5.37 -3.91 9.19
C ILE A 94 6.29 -4.06 7.99
N VAL A 95 5.86 -3.57 6.83
CA VAL A 95 6.72 -3.44 5.64
C VAL A 95 7.01 -1.98 5.36
N LEU A 96 8.27 -1.65 5.11
CA LEU A 96 8.75 -0.31 4.82
C LEU A 96 9.36 -0.24 3.42
N ALA A 97 8.89 0.72 2.62
CA ALA A 97 9.49 1.08 1.33
C ALA A 97 10.52 2.20 1.54
N ASN A 98 11.77 1.91 1.19
CA ASN A 98 12.91 2.78 1.46
C ASN A 98 13.49 3.36 0.17
N ASP A 99 13.79 4.65 0.22
CA ASP A 99 14.32 5.40 -0.91
C ASP A 99 15.85 5.26 -0.96
N THR A 100 16.36 4.52 -1.94
CA THR A 100 17.80 4.24 -2.20
C THR A 100 18.49 3.38 -1.15
N ASP A 101 17.75 2.92 -0.14
CA ASP A 101 18.18 1.94 0.85
C ASP A 101 17.34 0.66 0.70
N PRO A 102 17.80 -0.51 1.19
CA PRO A 102 17.04 -1.74 1.09
C PRO A 102 15.65 -1.62 1.76
N ASP A 103 14.61 -2.16 1.13
CA ASP A 103 13.28 -2.27 1.75
C ASP A 103 13.33 -3.22 2.97
N GLN A 104 12.45 -2.99 3.95
CA GLN A 104 12.48 -3.73 5.23
C GLN A 104 11.15 -4.42 5.50
N LEU A 105 11.20 -5.61 6.10
CA LEU A 105 10.05 -6.36 6.58
C LEU A 105 10.30 -6.73 8.03
N PHE A 106 9.61 -6.04 8.94
CA PHE A 106 9.67 -6.27 10.38
C PHE A 106 8.64 -7.30 10.79
N LEU A 107 9.12 -8.49 11.15
CA LEU A 107 8.31 -9.56 11.75
C LEU A 107 8.09 -9.28 13.23
N ASN A 108 6.86 -9.32 13.70
CA ASN A 108 6.54 -9.21 15.11
C ASN A 108 6.91 -10.51 15.85
N LEU A 109 7.77 -10.42 16.88
CA LEU A 109 8.23 -11.59 17.64
C LEU A 109 7.33 -11.94 18.85
N GLN A 110 6.18 -11.26 18.99
CA GLN A 110 5.19 -11.48 20.06
C GLN A 110 5.72 -11.29 21.49
N ASN A 111 6.82 -10.55 21.62
CA ASN A 111 7.49 -10.26 22.90
C ASN A 111 7.77 -8.76 23.10
N GLY A 112 7.14 -7.92 22.29
CA GLY A 112 7.34 -6.47 22.25
C GLY A 112 8.47 -6.01 21.32
N THR A 113 9.14 -6.93 20.61
CA THR A 113 10.19 -6.59 19.64
C THR A 113 9.87 -7.10 18.24
N PHE A 114 10.51 -6.49 17.25
CA PHE A 114 10.43 -6.82 15.85
C PHE A 114 11.81 -7.19 15.30
N GLU A 115 11.84 -8.04 14.27
CA GLU A 115 13.06 -8.41 13.55
C GLU A 115 12.92 -8.08 12.06
N ASP A 116 13.90 -7.36 11.49
CA ASP A 116 13.95 -7.16 10.04
C ASP A 116 14.42 -8.44 9.33
N ILE A 117 13.48 -9.06 8.63
CA ILE A 117 13.68 -10.27 7.83
C ILE A 117 13.65 -9.99 6.32
N GLY A 118 13.54 -8.74 5.88
CA GLY A 118 13.30 -8.39 4.47
C GLY A 118 14.38 -8.91 3.51
N LEU A 119 15.64 -8.75 3.90
CA LEU A 119 16.78 -9.26 3.11
C LEU A 119 16.80 -10.79 3.08
N ALA A 120 16.62 -11.44 4.23
CA ALA A 120 16.61 -12.90 4.34
C ALA A 120 15.43 -13.54 3.57
N ARG A 121 14.33 -12.80 3.40
CA ARG A 121 13.13 -13.23 2.67
C ARG A 121 13.11 -12.81 1.20
N GLY A 122 14.10 -12.05 0.73
CA GLY A 122 14.29 -11.74 -0.68
C GLY A 122 13.43 -10.60 -1.24
N MET A 123 12.94 -9.70 -0.39
CA MET A 123 12.16 -8.51 -0.83
C MET A 123 12.90 -7.18 -0.70
N ALA A 124 14.08 -7.16 -0.06
CA ALA A 124 14.80 -5.92 0.24
C ALA A 124 15.55 -5.29 -0.96
N LEU A 125 15.86 -6.06 -2.00
CA LEU A 125 16.74 -5.65 -3.10
C LEU A 125 16.19 -6.13 -4.45
N ASP A 126 16.59 -5.47 -5.54
CA ASP A 126 16.30 -5.93 -6.90
C ASP A 126 17.03 -7.26 -7.23
N MET A 127 16.68 -7.87 -8.36
CA MET A 127 17.29 -9.13 -8.84
C MET A 127 18.81 -9.05 -9.10
N ARG A 128 19.40 -7.84 -9.09
CA ARG A 128 20.84 -7.60 -9.22
C ARG A 128 21.50 -7.30 -7.87
N GLY A 129 20.76 -7.38 -6.77
CA GLY A 129 21.24 -7.10 -5.41
C GLY A 129 21.41 -5.62 -5.12
N ARG A 130 20.64 -4.73 -5.78
CA ARG A 130 20.71 -3.29 -5.57
C ARG A 130 19.45 -2.77 -4.89
N ALA A 131 19.63 -1.83 -3.96
CA ALA A 131 18.53 -1.06 -3.44
C ALA A 131 17.91 -0.23 -4.57
N ARG A 132 16.59 -0.08 -4.53
CA ARG A 132 15.84 0.81 -5.42
C ARG A 132 15.39 2.02 -4.62
N ALA A 133 14.87 3.03 -5.30
CA ALA A 133 14.23 4.17 -4.68
C ALA A 133 12.76 3.82 -4.43
N GLY A 134 12.45 3.20 -3.30
CA GLY A 134 11.10 2.80 -2.91
C GLY A 134 10.31 3.95 -2.29
N MET A 135 9.07 4.15 -2.75
CA MET A 135 8.18 5.22 -2.30
C MET A 135 6.85 4.70 -1.79
N GLY A 136 5.90 4.43 -2.68
CA GLY A 136 4.60 3.86 -2.33
C GLY A 136 4.67 2.38 -2.06
N ILE A 137 3.76 1.88 -1.23
CA ILE A 137 3.66 0.46 -0.94
C ILE A 137 2.22 0.05 -0.68
N ASP A 138 1.82 -1.10 -1.19
CA ASP A 138 0.60 -1.77 -0.78
C ASP A 138 0.77 -3.30 -0.81
N VAL A 139 -0.13 -4.00 -0.12
CA VAL A 139 -0.15 -5.45 0.04
C VAL A 139 -1.55 -6.00 -0.13
N GLY A 140 -1.69 -7.00 -0.99
CA GLY A 140 -2.94 -7.73 -1.22
C GLY A 140 -2.72 -9.10 -1.85
N VAL A 141 -3.80 -9.86 -2.02
CA VAL A 141 -3.79 -11.15 -2.74
C VAL A 141 -4.24 -10.86 -4.18
N VAL A 142 -3.33 -11.01 -5.14
CA VAL A 142 -3.53 -10.63 -6.55
C VAL A 142 -3.53 -11.81 -7.51
N ASP A 143 -3.39 -13.04 -7.01
CA ASP A 143 -3.44 -14.23 -7.85
C ASP A 143 -4.10 -15.42 -7.15
N SER A 144 -4.38 -16.45 -7.95
CA SER A 144 -5.00 -17.70 -7.49
C SER A 144 -4.21 -18.50 -6.44
N THR A 145 -2.99 -18.10 -6.08
CA THR A 145 -2.24 -18.79 -5.00
C THR A 145 -2.81 -18.49 -3.62
N GLY A 146 -3.50 -17.37 -3.45
CA GLY A 146 -3.98 -16.91 -2.14
C GLY A 146 -2.88 -16.36 -1.24
N GLU A 147 -1.66 -16.19 -1.76
CA GLU A 147 -0.52 -15.66 -1.00
C GLU A 147 -0.44 -14.12 -1.13
N PRO A 148 0.02 -13.42 -0.07
CA PRO A 148 0.17 -11.98 -0.12
C PRO A 148 1.26 -11.56 -1.11
N THR A 149 1.00 -10.47 -1.82
CA THR A 149 1.92 -9.80 -2.74
C THR A 149 2.16 -8.38 -2.26
N ILE A 150 3.43 -8.02 -2.09
CA ILE A 150 3.88 -6.66 -1.79
C ILE A 150 4.18 -5.96 -3.12
N ILE A 151 3.62 -4.79 -3.33
CA ILE A 151 3.92 -3.96 -4.50
C ILE A 151 4.53 -2.65 -4.02
N ILE A 152 5.69 -2.28 -4.59
CA ILE A 152 6.43 -1.08 -4.21
C ILE A 152 6.65 -0.20 -5.44
N GLY A 153 6.24 1.08 -5.31
CA GLY A 153 6.40 2.11 -6.32
C GLY A 153 7.83 2.66 -6.28
N HIS A 154 8.43 2.86 -7.45
CA HIS A 154 9.83 3.23 -7.56
C HIS A 154 10.08 4.47 -8.41
N PHE A 155 11.34 4.94 -8.37
CA PHE A 155 11.81 6.03 -9.21
C PHE A 155 11.82 5.67 -10.69
N GLN A 156 11.74 6.69 -11.55
CA GLN A 156 11.85 6.52 -13.00
C GLN A 156 13.10 5.72 -13.38
N ASP A 157 13.02 4.94 -14.45
CA ASP A 157 14.04 4.00 -14.92
C ASP A 157 14.27 2.79 -14.00
N GLN A 158 13.47 2.65 -12.96
CA GLN A 158 13.35 1.45 -12.14
C GLN A 158 11.95 0.88 -12.30
N MET A 159 11.85 -0.44 -12.46
CA MET A 159 10.55 -1.10 -12.44
C MET A 159 9.95 -1.03 -11.03
N ASN A 160 8.65 -0.83 -10.93
CA ASN A 160 7.93 -1.11 -9.69
C ASN A 160 8.14 -2.58 -9.29
N GLY A 161 8.36 -2.81 -7.99
CA GLY A 161 8.63 -4.14 -7.45
C GLY A 161 7.32 -4.86 -7.18
N VAL A 162 7.27 -6.15 -7.49
CA VAL A 162 6.12 -7.01 -7.22
C VAL A 162 6.64 -8.27 -6.56
N TYR A 163 6.48 -8.40 -5.26
CA TYR A 163 7.06 -9.47 -4.46
C TYR A 163 5.94 -10.37 -3.94
N ARG A 164 5.76 -11.55 -4.55
CA ARG A 164 4.74 -12.51 -4.10
C ARG A 164 5.34 -13.51 -3.14
N TYR A 165 4.71 -13.66 -1.97
CA TYR A 165 5.15 -14.66 -1.00
C TYR A 165 4.95 -16.08 -1.52
N THR A 166 5.83 -16.99 -1.10
CA THR A 166 5.78 -18.40 -1.48
C THR A 166 5.63 -19.28 -0.25
N GLN A 167 5.07 -20.47 -0.45
CA GLN A 167 4.98 -21.49 0.60
C GLN A 167 6.34 -21.96 1.14
N SER A 168 7.44 -21.70 0.43
CA SER A 168 8.79 -21.97 0.93
C SER A 168 9.29 -20.91 1.92
N GLY A 169 8.51 -19.85 2.16
CA GLY A 169 8.81 -18.80 3.12
C GLY A 169 9.69 -17.69 2.57
N TYR A 170 9.63 -17.41 1.27
CA TYR A 170 10.41 -16.35 0.61
C TYR A 170 9.52 -15.54 -0.33
N PHE A 171 9.99 -14.38 -0.73
CA PHE A 171 9.36 -13.59 -1.79
C PHE A 171 9.98 -13.93 -3.15
N GLU A 172 9.12 -14.10 -4.14
CA GLU A 172 9.49 -14.17 -5.54
C GLU A 172 9.26 -12.79 -6.19
N GLU A 173 10.29 -12.19 -6.77
CA GLU A 173 10.16 -10.97 -7.57
C GLU A 173 9.48 -11.31 -8.91
N ARG A 174 8.28 -10.78 -9.08
CA ARG A 174 7.34 -10.99 -10.19
C ARG A 174 7.26 -9.79 -11.13
N GLY A 175 7.85 -8.65 -10.78
CA GLY A 175 7.86 -7.42 -11.56
C GLY A 175 8.06 -7.65 -13.06
N PRO A 176 9.10 -8.38 -13.51
CA PRO A 176 9.35 -8.61 -14.94
C PRO A 176 8.25 -9.34 -15.71
N LYS A 177 7.38 -10.08 -15.02
CA LYS A 177 6.33 -10.92 -15.61
C LYS A 177 4.91 -10.44 -15.27
N SER A 178 4.79 -9.48 -14.36
CA SER A 178 3.51 -8.95 -13.87
C SER A 178 2.82 -7.96 -14.80
N GLY A 179 3.50 -7.45 -15.83
CA GLY A 179 3.01 -6.30 -16.61
C GLY A 179 3.26 -4.95 -15.90
N ILE A 180 3.05 -4.86 -14.59
CA ILE A 180 3.36 -3.68 -13.75
C ILE A 180 4.82 -3.25 -13.94
N GLY A 181 5.77 -4.20 -13.80
CA GLY A 181 7.19 -3.90 -13.83
C GLY A 181 7.63 -3.20 -15.13
N PRO A 182 7.49 -3.82 -16.32
CA PRO A 182 7.89 -3.20 -17.59
C PRO A 182 7.16 -1.89 -17.91
N LEU A 183 5.88 -1.77 -17.58
CA LEU A 183 5.06 -0.59 -17.90
C LEU A 183 5.28 0.59 -16.95
N SER A 184 5.82 0.35 -15.75
CA SER A 184 6.12 1.41 -14.77
C SER A 184 7.48 2.07 -14.95
N ILE A 185 8.39 1.51 -15.77
CA ILE A 185 9.75 2.06 -15.99
C ILE A 185 9.76 3.57 -16.32
N PRO A 186 8.88 4.11 -17.19
CA PRO A 186 8.89 5.53 -17.53
C PRO A 186 8.33 6.44 -16.43
N ALA A 187 7.75 5.89 -15.36
CA ALA A 187 7.04 6.62 -14.34
C ALA A 187 7.84 6.69 -13.03
N LEU A 188 7.67 7.79 -12.30
CA LEU A 188 8.10 7.94 -10.91
C LEU A 188 6.86 7.78 -10.03
N THR A 189 6.75 6.64 -9.34
CA THR A 189 5.53 6.23 -8.61
C THR A 189 5.60 6.60 -7.12
N PHE A 190 4.60 7.32 -6.61
CA PHE A 190 4.50 7.67 -5.17
C PHE A 190 3.35 6.96 -4.46
N GLY A 191 2.10 7.25 -4.83
CA GLY A 191 0.94 6.62 -4.22
C GLY A 191 0.62 5.30 -4.91
N LEU A 192 0.35 4.26 -4.12
CA LEU A 192 -0.14 2.96 -4.57
C LEU A 192 -1.37 2.55 -3.77
N VAL A 193 -2.38 2.02 -4.45
CA VAL A 193 -3.57 1.42 -3.82
C VAL A 193 -3.98 0.17 -4.61
N LEU A 194 -4.11 -0.95 -3.93
CA LEU A 194 -4.76 -2.17 -4.43
C LEU A 194 -6.26 -2.13 -4.15
N PHE A 195 -7.09 -2.29 -5.17
CA PHE A 195 -8.54 -2.29 -5.07
C PHE A 195 -9.15 -3.06 -6.24
N ASP A 196 -10.43 -3.40 -6.15
CA ASP A 196 -11.16 -4.11 -7.22
C ASP A 196 -11.89 -3.06 -8.05
N ALA A 197 -11.34 -2.70 -9.22
CA ALA A 197 -11.74 -1.54 -10.00
C ALA A 197 -12.99 -1.81 -10.83
N GLU A 198 -13.19 -3.04 -11.28
CA GLU A 198 -14.36 -3.46 -12.06
C GLU A 198 -15.33 -4.39 -11.31
N LEU A 199 -15.11 -4.67 -10.03
CA LEU A 199 -15.97 -5.52 -9.18
C LEU A 199 -16.05 -6.98 -9.66
N ASP A 200 -14.99 -7.50 -10.27
CA ASP A 200 -14.90 -8.88 -10.74
C ASP A 200 -14.26 -9.85 -9.72
N GLY A 201 -13.69 -9.30 -8.64
CA GLY A 201 -13.27 -10.02 -7.46
C GLY A 201 -11.76 -10.21 -7.33
N ASP A 202 -10.95 -9.72 -8.26
CA ASP A 202 -9.51 -9.60 -8.06
C ASP A 202 -9.06 -8.17 -7.75
N LEU A 203 -7.77 -8.02 -7.43
CA LEU A 203 -7.21 -6.73 -7.04
C LEU A 203 -6.39 -6.17 -8.19
N ASP A 204 -6.76 -4.96 -8.60
CA ASP A 204 -6.10 -4.05 -9.51
C ASP A 204 -5.20 -3.08 -8.75
N LEU A 205 -4.39 -2.32 -9.49
CA LEU A 205 -3.44 -1.38 -8.89
C LEU A 205 -3.56 0.01 -9.51
N LEU A 206 -3.90 0.99 -8.67
CA LEU A 206 -3.69 2.41 -8.97
C LEU A 206 -2.25 2.82 -8.60
N ALA A 207 -1.56 3.50 -9.52
CA ALA A 207 -0.27 4.14 -9.29
C ALA A 207 -0.33 5.65 -9.59
N ALA A 208 -0.13 6.48 -8.55
CA ALA A 208 -0.04 7.93 -8.69
C ALA A 208 1.40 8.35 -8.98
N ASN A 209 1.61 8.90 -10.17
CA ASN A 209 2.92 9.20 -10.70
C ASN A 209 3.19 10.71 -10.80
N GLY A 210 4.45 11.09 -10.71
CA GLY A 210 4.86 12.48 -10.89
C GLY A 210 6.31 12.72 -10.54
N HIS A 211 7.08 13.26 -11.47
CA HIS A 211 8.51 13.43 -11.28
C HIS A 211 8.82 14.48 -10.18
N ILE A 212 10.00 14.40 -9.56
CA ILE A 212 10.42 15.37 -8.53
C ILE A 212 11.18 16.57 -9.11
N ASN A 213 11.77 16.41 -10.29
CA ASN A 213 12.53 17.45 -11.00
C ASN A 213 11.65 18.18 -12.02
N PRO A 214 11.35 19.48 -11.86
CA PRO A 214 10.63 20.29 -12.85
C PRO A 214 11.31 20.36 -14.23
N GLN A 215 12.63 20.16 -14.27
CA GLN A 215 13.45 20.18 -15.49
C GLN A 215 13.64 18.78 -16.10
N ALA A 216 12.85 17.78 -15.70
CA ALA A 216 12.99 16.39 -16.16
C ALA A 216 13.10 16.26 -17.69
N SER A 217 12.30 17.05 -18.43
CA SER A 217 12.27 17.06 -19.89
C SER A 217 13.52 17.62 -20.55
N GLU A 218 14.40 18.29 -19.81
CA GLU A 218 15.70 18.74 -20.34
C GLU A 218 16.72 17.59 -20.42
N PHE A 219 16.49 16.50 -19.67
CA PHE A 219 17.41 15.36 -19.59
C PHE A 219 17.02 14.21 -20.52
N SER A 220 15.73 14.09 -20.87
CA SER A 220 15.21 13.03 -21.73
C SER A 220 13.83 13.41 -22.30
N ASP A 221 13.59 13.10 -23.57
CA ASP A 221 12.32 13.38 -24.25
C ASP A 221 11.14 12.57 -23.69
N ILE A 222 11.41 11.48 -22.99
CA ILE A 222 10.37 10.61 -22.38
C ILE A 222 10.13 10.93 -20.90
N SER A 223 10.92 11.81 -20.29
CA SER A 223 10.80 12.17 -18.89
C SER A 223 10.08 13.50 -18.74
N HIS A 224 8.89 13.48 -18.16
CA HIS A 224 8.07 14.68 -17.94
C HIS A 224 7.86 14.93 -16.45
N TYR A 225 7.82 16.21 -16.07
CA TYR A 225 7.58 16.58 -14.67
C TYR A 225 6.21 16.09 -14.18
N ARG A 226 5.19 16.36 -14.98
CA ARG A 226 3.84 15.84 -14.79
C ARG A 226 3.72 14.52 -15.56
N GLN A 227 3.29 13.46 -14.90
CA GLN A 227 3.19 12.12 -15.45
C GLN A 227 1.76 11.60 -15.31
N LEU A 228 1.34 10.69 -16.18
CA LEU A 228 0.04 10.04 -16.08
C LEU A 228 0.01 9.11 -14.86
N ALA A 229 -1.09 9.11 -14.12
CA ALA A 229 -1.40 7.99 -13.25
C ALA A 229 -1.56 6.72 -14.11
N GLN A 230 -1.24 5.57 -13.54
CA GLN A 230 -1.46 4.27 -14.18
C GLN A 230 -2.53 3.51 -13.40
N LEU A 231 -3.38 2.78 -14.13
CA LEU A 231 -4.41 1.93 -13.56
C LEU A 231 -4.25 0.56 -14.20
N PHE A 232 -3.67 -0.34 -13.43
CA PHE A 232 -3.31 -1.68 -13.84
C PHE A 232 -4.46 -2.63 -13.54
N ILE A 233 -5.16 -3.07 -14.58
CA ILE A 233 -6.22 -4.07 -14.50
C ILE A 233 -5.61 -5.47 -14.51
N ASN A 234 -5.98 -6.28 -13.53
CA ASN A 234 -5.47 -7.61 -13.30
C ASN A 234 -6.33 -8.67 -14.02
N ASP A 235 -5.74 -9.81 -14.37
CA ASP A 235 -6.43 -10.90 -15.06
C ASP A 235 -6.85 -12.05 -14.13
N GLY A 236 -6.81 -11.82 -12.80
CA GLY A 236 -6.98 -12.82 -11.75
C GLY A 236 -5.79 -13.74 -11.50
N TYR A 237 -4.72 -13.65 -12.31
CA TYR A 237 -3.51 -14.47 -12.20
C TYR A 237 -2.25 -13.65 -11.86
N GLY A 238 -2.41 -12.38 -11.51
CA GLY A 238 -1.32 -11.47 -11.17
C GLY A 238 -0.57 -10.98 -12.41
N VAL A 239 -1.24 -10.95 -13.57
CA VAL A 239 -0.75 -10.33 -14.79
C VAL A 239 -1.63 -9.12 -15.11
N PHE A 240 -1.00 -7.96 -15.20
CA PHE A 240 -1.69 -6.69 -15.24
C PHE A 240 -1.49 -5.96 -16.57
N THR A 241 -2.49 -5.19 -16.98
CA THR A 241 -2.44 -4.29 -18.14
C THR A 241 -2.76 -2.87 -17.70
N ASP A 242 -1.97 -1.88 -18.15
CA ASP A 242 -2.25 -0.47 -17.88
C ASP A 242 -3.39 0.03 -18.78
N GLU A 243 -4.58 0.20 -18.21
CA GLU A 243 -5.80 0.62 -18.89
C GLU A 243 -6.17 2.08 -18.57
N ALA A 244 -5.35 2.80 -17.80
CA ALA A 244 -5.64 4.20 -17.42
C ALA A 244 -6.07 5.08 -18.61
N PRO A 245 -5.38 5.09 -19.77
CA PRO A 245 -5.82 5.91 -20.91
C PRO A 245 -7.17 5.50 -21.48
N ASN A 246 -7.48 4.20 -21.51
CA ASN A 246 -8.73 3.68 -22.05
C ASN A 246 -9.91 3.94 -21.12
N LEU A 247 -9.64 4.00 -19.80
CA LEU A 247 -10.61 4.32 -18.75
C LEU A 247 -10.70 5.83 -18.44
N GLY A 248 -10.04 6.69 -19.24
CA GLY A 248 -10.17 8.14 -19.14
C GLY A 248 -9.23 8.83 -18.15
N LEU A 249 -8.35 8.09 -17.46
CA LEU A 249 -7.28 8.62 -16.60
C LEU A 249 -6.11 9.15 -17.47
N THR A 250 -6.38 10.26 -18.16
CA THR A 250 -5.49 10.83 -19.20
C THR A 250 -4.83 12.14 -18.80
N LEU A 251 -4.97 12.56 -17.54
CA LEU A 251 -4.45 13.84 -17.04
C LEU A 251 -3.06 13.69 -16.40
N PRO A 252 -2.00 14.28 -16.97
CA PRO A 252 -0.69 14.27 -16.32
C PRO A 252 -0.64 15.18 -15.09
N MET A 253 -0.02 14.70 -14.02
CA MET A 253 0.10 15.41 -12.74
C MET A 253 1.41 15.11 -12.01
N VAL A 254 1.70 15.87 -10.96
CA VAL A 254 2.76 15.57 -10.00
C VAL A 254 2.15 14.78 -8.84
N GLY A 255 1.63 13.58 -9.15
CA GLY A 255 0.89 12.74 -8.22
C GLY A 255 1.70 12.33 -7.00
N ARG A 256 1.07 12.32 -5.83
CA ARG A 256 1.65 11.90 -4.54
C ARG A 256 0.75 10.86 -3.89
N GLY A 257 0.09 11.18 -2.79
CA GLY A 257 -0.82 10.26 -2.11
C GLY A 257 -2.03 9.90 -2.98
N ALA A 258 -2.41 8.63 -2.90
CA ALA A 258 -3.57 8.04 -3.57
C ALA A 258 -4.43 7.30 -2.54
N ALA A 259 -5.75 7.39 -2.67
CA ALA A 259 -6.71 6.72 -1.79
C ALA A 259 -7.98 6.35 -2.57
N THR A 260 -8.70 5.36 -2.08
CA THR A 260 -9.99 4.91 -2.63
C THR A 260 -11.11 5.06 -1.61
N ALA A 261 -12.31 5.37 -2.09
CA ALA A 261 -13.55 5.34 -1.32
C ALA A 261 -14.75 5.31 -2.26
N ASP A 262 -15.84 4.66 -1.88
CA ASP A 262 -17.13 4.77 -2.55
C ASP A 262 -17.83 6.06 -2.04
N VAL A 263 -17.63 7.18 -2.76
CA VAL A 263 -18.00 8.51 -2.26
C VAL A 263 -19.45 8.87 -2.50
N ASP A 264 -20.09 8.28 -3.52
CA ASP A 264 -21.50 8.49 -3.84
C ASP A 264 -22.41 7.31 -3.47
N LEU A 265 -21.83 6.27 -2.86
CA LEU A 265 -22.51 5.14 -2.22
C LEU A 265 -23.21 4.20 -3.20
N ASP A 266 -22.65 4.03 -4.39
CA ASP A 266 -23.19 3.13 -5.42
C ASP A 266 -22.50 1.76 -5.47
N GLY A 267 -21.38 1.60 -4.75
CA GLY A 267 -20.70 0.36 -4.48
C GLY A 267 -19.37 0.16 -5.18
N ASP A 268 -19.09 0.94 -6.23
CA ASP A 268 -17.77 0.97 -6.83
C ASP A 268 -16.85 1.94 -6.07
N LEU A 269 -15.53 1.81 -6.27
CA LEU A 269 -14.56 2.63 -5.55
C LEU A 269 -14.06 3.77 -6.45
N ASP A 270 -14.22 4.99 -5.96
CA ASP A 270 -13.67 6.20 -6.57
C ASP A 270 -12.20 6.39 -6.18
N LEU A 271 -11.49 7.18 -6.98
CA LEU A 271 -10.07 7.45 -6.80
C LEU A 271 -9.84 8.90 -6.37
N LEU A 272 -9.04 9.08 -5.32
CA LEU A 272 -8.57 10.38 -4.88
C LEU A 272 -7.05 10.45 -5.04
N ILE A 273 -6.55 11.42 -5.80
CA ILE A 273 -5.11 11.64 -6.02
C ILE A 273 -4.74 13.07 -5.63
N THR A 274 -3.75 13.19 -4.74
CA THR A 274 -3.14 14.47 -4.38
C THR A 274 -2.04 14.84 -5.38
N GLU A 275 -1.92 16.13 -5.69
CA GLU A 275 -0.83 16.66 -6.50
C GLU A 275 0.08 17.58 -5.68
N ASN A 276 1.39 17.37 -5.79
CA ASN A 276 2.36 18.26 -5.18
C ASN A 276 2.27 19.66 -5.82
N ASN A 277 1.97 20.68 -5.01
CA ASN A 277 1.79 22.07 -5.47
C ASN A 277 0.69 22.21 -6.54
N GLY A 278 -0.36 21.39 -6.48
CA GLY A 278 -1.51 21.42 -7.38
C GLY A 278 -2.84 21.16 -6.66
N PRO A 279 -3.95 21.05 -7.39
CA PRO A 279 -5.25 20.72 -6.82
C PRO A 279 -5.33 19.24 -6.41
N LEU A 280 -6.39 18.92 -5.67
CA LEU A 280 -6.82 17.54 -5.43
C LEU A 280 -7.66 17.06 -6.61
N TYR A 281 -7.47 15.80 -7.03
CA TYR A 281 -8.26 15.18 -8.09
C TYR A 281 -9.11 14.06 -7.50
N LEU A 282 -10.43 14.14 -7.72
CA LEU A 282 -11.38 13.06 -7.46
C LEU A 282 -11.86 12.53 -8.81
N PHE A 283 -11.59 11.26 -9.07
CA PHE A 283 -12.07 10.53 -10.23
C PHE A 283 -13.17 9.61 -9.76
N ARG A 284 -14.37 9.84 -10.29
CA ARG A 284 -15.51 8.98 -9.99
C ARG A 284 -15.46 7.74 -10.88
N ASN A 285 -15.58 6.56 -10.30
CA ASN A 285 -15.80 5.34 -11.04
C ASN A 285 -17.32 5.24 -11.33
N ASP A 286 -17.69 4.85 -12.55
CA ASP A 286 -19.09 4.82 -12.96
C ASP A 286 -19.32 3.51 -13.70
N LEU A 287 -19.32 2.40 -12.94
CA LEU A 287 -19.47 1.07 -13.53
C LEU A 287 -20.91 0.82 -14.02
N PRO A 288 -21.07 0.10 -15.15
CA PRO A 288 -22.37 -0.47 -15.51
C PRO A 288 -22.86 -1.44 -14.41
N PRO A 289 -24.19 -1.59 -14.21
CA PRO A 289 -24.75 -2.41 -13.12
C PRO A 289 -24.67 -3.93 -13.39
N GLU A 290 -23.66 -4.37 -14.14
CA GLU A 290 -23.44 -5.77 -14.53
C GLU A 290 -22.77 -6.56 -13.41
N ASN A 291 -21.81 -5.93 -12.72
CA ASN A 291 -21.10 -6.52 -11.59
C ASN A 291 -21.73 -6.10 -10.27
N ASN A 292 -21.92 -7.09 -9.42
CA ASN A 292 -22.49 -6.97 -8.10
C ASN A 292 -21.36 -6.75 -7.10
N TRP A 293 -21.68 -6.12 -5.96
CA TRP A 293 -20.70 -5.83 -4.93
C TRP A 293 -21.19 -6.21 -3.54
N LEU A 294 -20.25 -6.34 -2.60
CA LEU A 294 -20.55 -6.34 -1.17
C LEU A 294 -19.54 -5.43 -0.48
N ARG A 295 -20.05 -4.45 0.27
CA ARG A 295 -19.22 -3.64 1.16
C ARG A 295 -19.38 -4.13 2.59
N VAL A 296 -18.27 -4.28 3.31
CA VAL A 296 -18.27 -4.75 4.70
C VAL A 296 -17.66 -3.67 5.58
N HIS A 297 -18.49 -3.12 6.46
CA HIS A 297 -18.09 -2.11 7.42
C HIS A 297 -18.05 -2.72 8.83
N LEU A 298 -16.88 -2.65 9.46
CA LEU A 298 -16.68 -3.13 10.83
C LEU A 298 -16.77 -1.96 11.81
N ALA A 299 -17.70 -2.05 12.76
CA ALA A 299 -17.81 -1.12 13.87
C ALA A 299 -16.88 -1.49 15.02
N GLY A 300 -16.44 -0.50 15.79
CA GLY A 300 -15.54 -0.70 16.94
C GLY A 300 -14.07 -0.72 16.53
N GLN A 301 -13.24 -1.39 17.32
CA GLN A 301 -11.81 -1.54 17.06
C GLN A 301 -11.56 -2.68 16.08
N ALA A 302 -11.43 -2.32 14.81
CA ALA A 302 -11.31 -3.27 13.72
C ALA A 302 -10.01 -3.16 12.91
N ILE A 303 -9.07 -2.28 13.31
CA ILE A 303 -7.76 -2.19 12.64
C ILE A 303 -7.04 -3.53 12.79
N ASP A 304 -6.45 -4.01 11.71
CA ASP A 304 -5.86 -5.34 11.51
C ASP A 304 -6.84 -6.53 11.43
N ALA A 305 -8.15 -6.29 11.58
CA ALA A 305 -9.16 -7.30 11.31
C ALA A 305 -9.08 -7.77 9.84
N VAL A 306 -9.27 -9.07 9.63
CA VAL A 306 -9.27 -9.70 8.31
C VAL A 306 -10.69 -10.13 7.96
N ILE A 307 -11.16 -9.66 6.82
CA ILE A 307 -12.47 -9.99 6.26
C ILE A 307 -12.24 -10.92 5.08
N GLU A 308 -12.83 -12.11 5.14
CA GLU A 308 -12.81 -13.10 4.06
C GLU A 308 -14.22 -13.28 3.51
N VAL A 309 -14.37 -13.16 2.19
CA VAL A 309 -15.65 -13.34 1.48
C VAL A 309 -15.51 -14.49 0.50
N TRP A 310 -16.49 -15.39 0.51
CA TRP A 310 -16.60 -16.50 -0.44
C TRP A 310 -17.79 -16.31 -1.37
N THR A 311 -17.56 -16.48 -2.67
CA THR A 311 -18.57 -16.52 -3.74
C THR A 311 -18.27 -17.67 -4.69
N GLY A 312 -19.06 -18.75 -4.63
CA GLY A 312 -18.76 -19.99 -5.32
C GLY A 312 -17.41 -20.55 -4.88
N THR A 313 -16.44 -20.58 -5.80
CA THR A 313 -15.06 -21.01 -5.53
C THR A 313 -14.09 -19.87 -5.27
N LEU A 314 -14.51 -18.61 -5.51
CA LEU A 314 -13.67 -17.44 -5.31
C LEU A 314 -13.62 -17.09 -3.83
N LYS A 315 -12.40 -16.89 -3.32
CA LYS A 315 -12.13 -16.35 -1.99
C LYS A 315 -11.43 -15.02 -2.14
N GLN A 316 -12.00 -13.99 -1.55
CA GLN A 316 -11.35 -12.69 -1.40
C GLN A 316 -10.98 -12.45 0.06
N SER A 317 -9.89 -11.72 0.28
CA SER A 317 -9.44 -11.30 1.61
C SER A 317 -9.07 -9.83 1.60
N ARG A 318 -9.52 -9.10 2.62
CA ARG A 318 -9.20 -7.68 2.85
C ARG A 318 -8.85 -7.49 4.33
N ARG A 319 -7.77 -6.76 4.60
CA ARG A 319 -7.42 -6.33 5.95
C ARG A 319 -7.83 -4.87 6.14
N VAL A 320 -8.49 -4.57 7.25
CA VAL A 320 -8.79 -3.19 7.63
C VAL A 320 -7.51 -2.53 8.15
N ARG A 321 -7.09 -1.44 7.51
CA ARG A 321 -5.85 -0.72 7.85
C ARG A 321 -6.12 0.71 8.30
N ALA A 322 -5.15 1.29 9.00
CA ALA A 322 -5.11 2.71 9.33
C ALA A 322 -3.73 3.27 9.00
N GLY A 323 -3.64 3.91 7.84
CA GLY A 323 -2.43 4.27 7.13
C GLY A 323 -2.01 3.17 6.14
N HIS A 324 -1.63 3.56 4.92
CA HIS A 324 -0.81 2.75 4.03
C HIS A 324 -0.15 3.64 2.95
N SER A 325 0.81 3.08 2.23
CA SER A 325 1.45 3.71 1.07
C SER A 325 2.10 5.05 1.42
N TYR A 326 2.01 6.03 0.52
CA TYR A 326 2.63 7.35 0.66
C TYR A 326 1.59 8.42 1.05
N ALA A 327 1.70 8.95 2.28
CA ALA A 327 0.91 10.11 2.76
C ALA A 327 -0.61 10.04 2.51
N SER A 328 -1.20 8.84 2.57
CA SER A 328 -2.62 8.63 2.26
C SER A 328 -3.27 7.56 3.14
N GLN A 329 -4.61 7.47 3.03
CA GLN A 329 -5.43 6.44 3.66
C GLN A 329 -6.75 6.33 2.89
N SER A 330 -7.03 5.16 2.31
CA SER A 330 -8.35 4.81 1.79
C SER A 330 -9.39 4.71 2.90
N GLU A 331 -10.67 4.65 2.54
CA GLU A 331 -11.69 4.33 3.54
C GLU A 331 -11.46 2.98 4.23
N LYS A 332 -12.11 2.77 5.37
CA LYS A 332 -11.97 1.52 6.16
C LYS A 332 -13.00 0.45 5.81
N THR A 333 -14.02 0.82 5.03
CA THR A 333 -15.01 -0.14 4.54
C THR A 333 -14.36 -0.96 3.44
N ALA A 334 -14.39 -2.29 3.57
CA ALA A 334 -13.82 -3.17 2.55
C ALA A 334 -14.85 -3.45 1.46
N THR A 335 -14.47 -3.24 0.20
CA THR A 335 -15.28 -3.58 -0.97
C THR A 335 -14.82 -4.91 -1.56
N PHE A 336 -15.79 -5.72 -1.97
CA PHE A 336 -15.61 -7.02 -2.62
C PHE A 336 -16.47 -7.07 -3.89
N GLY A 337 -15.85 -7.24 -5.05
CA GLY A 337 -16.55 -7.53 -6.29
C GLY A 337 -17.12 -8.94 -6.27
N LEU A 338 -18.40 -9.09 -6.56
CA LEU A 338 -19.08 -10.38 -6.64
C LEU A 338 -19.34 -10.78 -8.10
N GLY A 339 -18.93 -9.97 -9.09
CA GLY A 339 -19.24 -10.19 -10.50
C GLY A 339 -20.73 -10.44 -10.71
N SER A 340 -21.11 -11.53 -11.37
CA SER A 340 -22.52 -11.87 -11.60
C SER A 340 -23.27 -12.50 -10.41
N PHE A 341 -22.59 -12.80 -9.29
CA PHE A 341 -23.20 -13.47 -8.15
C PHE A 341 -24.16 -12.54 -7.38
N GLN A 342 -25.34 -13.05 -7.07
CA GLN A 342 -26.39 -12.31 -6.35
C GLN A 342 -26.21 -12.34 -4.83
N ASN A 343 -25.34 -13.21 -4.32
CA ASN A 343 -25.11 -13.41 -2.91
C ASN A 343 -23.64 -13.77 -2.65
N ALA A 344 -23.11 -13.32 -1.52
CA ALA A 344 -21.94 -13.89 -0.88
C ALA A 344 -22.33 -15.11 -0.05
N ASP A 345 -21.68 -16.25 -0.29
CA ASP A 345 -21.97 -17.51 0.39
C ASP A 345 -21.61 -17.43 1.88
N THR A 346 -20.47 -16.81 2.18
CA THR A 346 -19.97 -16.62 3.54
C THR A 346 -19.15 -15.34 3.64
N VAL A 347 -19.38 -14.58 4.70
CA VAL A 347 -18.52 -13.49 5.17
C VAL A 347 -17.96 -13.90 6.53
N THR A 348 -16.64 -14.00 6.63
CA THR A 348 -15.95 -14.30 7.90
C THR A 348 -15.09 -13.12 8.29
N VAL A 349 -15.23 -12.64 9.52
CA VAL A 349 -14.38 -11.60 10.09
C VAL A 349 -13.56 -12.21 11.21
N ARG A 350 -12.24 -12.16 11.09
CA ARG A 350 -11.31 -12.40 12.19
C ARG A 350 -10.95 -11.06 12.80
N TRP A 351 -11.40 -10.83 14.03
CA TRP A 351 -11.12 -9.62 14.79
C TRP A 351 -9.70 -9.64 15.36
N PRO A 352 -9.11 -8.48 15.70
CA PRO A 352 -7.73 -8.39 16.20
C PRO A 352 -7.52 -9.21 17.49
N ASN A 353 -8.53 -9.28 18.35
CA ASN A 353 -8.49 -10.08 19.57
C ASN A 353 -8.70 -11.60 19.35
N GLY A 354 -8.74 -12.06 18.11
CA GLY A 354 -8.91 -13.46 17.73
C GLY A 354 -10.36 -13.95 17.67
N GLN A 355 -11.36 -13.14 18.03
CA GLN A 355 -12.76 -13.50 17.83
C GLN A 355 -13.08 -13.68 16.34
N VAL A 356 -14.06 -14.54 16.04
CA VAL A 356 -14.51 -14.80 14.67
C VAL A 356 -16.01 -14.60 14.57
N THR A 357 -16.43 -13.68 13.69
CA THR A 357 -17.83 -13.52 13.29
C THR A 357 -18.03 -14.17 11.92
N ARG A 358 -19.12 -14.91 11.74
CA ARG A 358 -19.45 -15.56 10.47
C ARG A 358 -20.91 -15.34 10.11
N GLU A 359 -21.13 -14.77 8.94
CA GLU A 359 -22.44 -14.59 8.32
C GLU A 359 -22.50 -15.38 7.01
N THR A 360 -23.68 -15.84 6.62
CA THR A 360 -23.87 -16.69 5.42
C THR A 360 -25.02 -16.21 4.56
N ASN A 361 -24.93 -16.42 3.25
CA ASN A 361 -25.97 -16.08 2.28
C ASN A 361 -26.39 -14.60 2.33
N ILE A 362 -25.39 -13.72 2.22
CA ILE A 362 -25.58 -12.27 2.27
C ILE A 362 -25.89 -11.78 0.86
N ALA A 363 -26.99 -11.04 0.69
CA ALA A 363 -27.34 -10.48 -0.62
C ALA A 363 -26.26 -9.50 -1.11
N ALA A 364 -26.09 -9.43 -2.42
CA ALA A 364 -25.26 -8.43 -3.06
C ALA A 364 -25.85 -7.01 -2.96
N ASN A 365 -25.07 -6.03 -3.41
CA ASN A 365 -25.40 -4.63 -3.60
C ASN A 365 -25.87 -3.95 -2.32
N GLN A 366 -25.13 -4.21 -1.24
CA GLN A 366 -25.38 -3.61 0.07
C GLN A 366 -24.10 -3.45 0.88
N THR A 367 -24.17 -2.56 1.86
CA THR A 367 -23.16 -2.46 2.92
C THR A 367 -23.59 -3.29 4.14
N LEU A 368 -22.91 -4.41 4.37
CA LEU A 368 -23.05 -5.22 5.57
C LEU A 368 -22.29 -4.55 6.73
N ARG A 369 -22.99 -4.25 7.82
CA ARG A 369 -22.39 -3.71 9.04
C ARG A 369 -22.24 -4.81 10.08
N LEU A 370 -21.00 -5.10 10.45
CA LEU A 370 -20.67 -6.09 11.47
C LEU A 370 -20.02 -5.42 12.68
N ARG A 371 -20.17 -6.04 13.84
CA ARG A 371 -19.56 -5.63 15.10
C ARG A 371 -19.05 -6.85 15.84
N GLU A 372 -18.09 -6.62 16.70
CA GLU A 372 -17.58 -7.66 17.58
C GLU A 372 -18.70 -8.20 18.48
N THR A 373 -18.71 -9.51 18.71
CA THR A 373 -19.67 -10.16 19.60
C THR A 373 -19.45 -9.71 21.05
N GLY A 374 -20.48 -9.10 21.66
CA GLY A 374 -20.43 -8.66 23.06
C GLY A 374 -20.32 -7.15 23.27
N GLN A 375 -20.36 -6.35 22.20
CA GLN A 375 -20.45 -4.88 22.23
C GLN A 375 -21.77 -4.32 21.65
#